data_AF-A0A9D0HER0-F1
#
_entry.id   AF-A0A9D0HER0-F1
#
_cell.length_a   1.000
_cell.length_b   1.000
_cell.length_c   1.000
_cell.angle_alpha   90.00
_cell.angle_beta   90.00
_cell.angle_gamma   90.00
#
_symmetry.space_group_name_H-M   'P 1'
#
loop_
_entity.id
_entity.type
_entity.pdbx_description
1 polymer ?
#
loop_
_entity_poly.entity_id
_entity_poly.type
_entity_poly.pdbx_seq_one_letter_code
_entity_poly.pdbx_strand_id
1 'polypeptide(L)'
;MSDPVASRNLAKYKDLLPTMEKNLPVPDAVKTVRGKESPIRVVDLVFSSGDARKSVQTIAFNLPNDERVRKEKGAKKVLLRNIIKKKFELILTPIGKRIIDKGQVQYLSADGFFNEVLFHELSHSLGPAFTSKNGNKVEVRVALENTYSALEECKADVMGAYNILFMIKRGEFPKTFRKKLLVSYFAGLFRSVRFGAVSAHGKGAAIQINWHLEKGGASFDAASGRFKIDFAKLEAAITALVKELVMVQHHGDKLAAQTMINKYGVMSAPMRQALASVTSVPVDVRPIYPVAGEKQ
;
A
#
# COMPACT_ATOMS: atom_id res chain seq x y z
N MET A 1 -8.38 -3.50 -21.76
CA MET A 1 -8.87 -4.86 -22.04
C MET A 1 -8.86 -5.67 -20.75
N SER A 2 -9.92 -6.44 -20.48
CA SER A 2 -10.00 -7.29 -19.28
C SER A 2 -9.20 -8.57 -19.48
N ASP A 3 -8.55 -9.05 -18.43
CA ASP A 3 -8.00 -10.42 -18.39
C ASP A 3 -8.90 -11.28 -17.49
N PRO A 4 -9.79 -12.13 -18.05
CA PRO A 4 -10.70 -12.95 -17.26
C PRO A 4 -9.99 -14.00 -16.40
N VAL A 5 -8.86 -14.55 -16.85
CA VAL A 5 -8.11 -15.57 -16.10
C VAL A 5 -7.44 -14.93 -14.90
N ALA A 6 -6.71 -13.83 -15.11
CA ALA A 6 -6.10 -13.08 -14.02
C ALA A 6 -7.18 -12.59 -13.03
N SER A 7 -8.29 -12.06 -13.53
CA SER A 7 -9.39 -11.59 -12.67
C SER A 7 -10.01 -12.73 -11.83
N ARG A 8 -10.19 -13.95 -12.40
CA ARG A 8 -10.66 -15.12 -11.63
C ARG A 8 -9.64 -15.56 -10.58
N ASN A 9 -8.36 -15.61 -10.95
CA ASN A 9 -7.30 -16.02 -10.03
C ASN A 9 -7.17 -15.08 -8.83
N LEU A 10 -7.50 -13.79 -8.99
CA LEU A 10 -7.51 -12.83 -7.88
C LEU A 10 -8.84 -12.77 -7.12
N ALA A 11 -9.95 -13.17 -7.76
CA ALA A 11 -11.26 -13.17 -7.11
C ALA A 11 -11.29 -14.05 -5.85
N LYS A 12 -10.49 -15.12 -5.80
CA LYS A 12 -10.36 -15.98 -4.61
C LYS A 12 -9.93 -15.20 -3.35
N TYR A 13 -9.14 -14.13 -3.49
CA TYR A 13 -8.67 -13.36 -2.33
C TYR A 13 -9.79 -12.55 -1.66
N LYS A 14 -10.84 -12.21 -2.42
CA LYS A 14 -12.06 -11.62 -1.85
C LYS A 14 -12.74 -12.59 -0.88
N ASP A 15 -12.83 -13.87 -1.24
CA ASP A 15 -13.45 -14.88 -0.39
C ASP A 15 -12.61 -15.16 0.87
N LEU A 16 -11.32 -14.79 0.84
CA LEU A 16 -10.40 -14.87 1.96
C LEU A 16 -10.42 -13.64 2.88
N LEU A 17 -11.14 -12.56 2.57
CA LEU A 17 -11.21 -11.36 3.42
C LEU A 17 -11.65 -11.66 4.87
N PRO A 18 -12.70 -12.48 5.13
CA PRO A 18 -13.04 -12.84 6.51
C PRO A 18 -11.91 -13.59 7.23
N THR A 19 -11.09 -14.34 6.48
CA THR A 19 -9.93 -15.05 7.02
C THR A 19 -8.78 -14.08 7.31
N MET A 20 -8.55 -13.09 6.44
CA MET A 20 -7.57 -12.03 6.66
C MET A 20 -7.94 -11.16 7.87
N GLU A 21 -9.22 -10.80 8.03
CA GLU A 21 -9.71 -10.07 9.20
C GLU A 21 -9.47 -10.85 10.50
N LYS A 22 -9.81 -12.15 10.49
CA LYS A 22 -9.56 -13.05 11.64
C LYS A 22 -8.08 -13.17 11.98
N ASN A 23 -7.19 -12.98 11.01
CA ASN A 23 -5.75 -13.02 11.21
C ASN A 23 -5.17 -11.70 11.73
N LEU A 24 -5.92 -10.58 11.76
CA LEU A 24 -5.37 -9.31 12.22
C LEU A 24 -4.75 -9.42 13.63
N PRO A 25 -3.59 -8.76 13.88
CA PRO A 25 -2.81 -8.90 15.11
C PRO A 25 -3.38 -8.06 16.28
N VAL A 26 -4.69 -8.15 16.49
CA VAL A 26 -5.47 -7.45 17.51
C VAL A 26 -6.40 -8.42 18.24
N PRO A 27 -6.89 -8.07 19.44
CA PRO A 27 -7.87 -8.89 20.15
C PRO A 27 -9.12 -9.15 19.31
N ASP A 28 -9.78 -10.30 19.52
CA ASP A 28 -10.97 -10.67 18.74
C ASP A 28 -12.11 -9.65 18.84
N ALA A 29 -12.25 -8.97 19.98
CA ALA A 29 -13.23 -7.91 20.19
C ALA A 29 -13.04 -6.68 19.28
N VAL A 30 -11.84 -6.49 18.73
CA VAL A 30 -11.50 -5.39 17.81
C VAL A 30 -11.80 -5.76 16.35
N LYS A 31 -11.85 -7.05 16.02
CA LYS A 31 -12.04 -7.54 14.66
C LYS A 31 -13.46 -7.25 14.19
N THR A 32 -13.59 -6.84 12.93
CA THR A 32 -14.84 -6.33 12.39
C THR A 32 -15.34 -7.16 11.21
N VAL A 33 -16.65 -7.33 11.08
CA VAL A 33 -17.22 -7.89 9.86
C VAL A 33 -17.51 -6.74 8.90
N ARG A 34 -16.64 -6.57 7.91
CA ARG A 34 -16.91 -5.69 6.78
C ARG A 34 -17.83 -6.41 5.78
N GLY A 35 -18.74 -5.65 5.15
CA GLY A 35 -19.72 -6.18 4.20
C GLY A 35 -19.08 -6.86 2.97
N LYS A 36 -19.90 -7.55 2.16
CA LYS A 36 -19.42 -8.23 0.95
C LYS A 36 -18.68 -7.25 0.04
N GLU A 37 -17.40 -7.51 -0.17
CA GLU A 37 -16.56 -6.64 -0.96
C GLU A 37 -16.97 -6.63 -2.44
N SER A 38 -16.55 -5.59 -3.12
CA SER A 38 -16.81 -5.32 -4.53
C SER A 38 -16.02 -6.27 -5.46
N PRO A 39 -16.51 -6.60 -6.67
CA PRO A 39 -15.71 -7.37 -7.61
C PRO A 39 -14.38 -6.67 -7.93
N ILE A 40 -13.30 -7.44 -7.90
CA ILE A 40 -11.98 -7.03 -8.36
C ILE A 40 -11.82 -7.39 -9.84
N ARG A 41 -11.26 -6.48 -10.62
CA ARG A 41 -10.90 -6.73 -12.02
C ARG A 41 -9.48 -6.30 -12.29
N VAL A 42 -8.77 -7.15 -13.03
CA VAL A 42 -7.47 -6.82 -13.60
C VAL A 42 -7.68 -6.49 -15.07
N VAL A 43 -7.22 -5.31 -15.47
CA VAL A 43 -7.35 -4.84 -16.84
C VAL A 43 -6.05 -4.20 -17.30
N ASP A 44 -5.80 -4.26 -18.61
CA ASP A 44 -4.82 -3.40 -19.25
C ASP A 44 -5.50 -2.11 -19.71
N LEU A 45 -4.98 -0.97 -19.28
CA LEU A 45 -5.45 0.35 -19.69
C LEU A 45 -5.16 0.56 -21.18
N VAL A 46 -6.19 0.87 -21.97
CA VAL A 46 -6.05 1.17 -23.41
C VAL A 46 -5.97 2.68 -23.64
N PHE A 47 -6.70 3.46 -22.84
CA PHE A 47 -6.75 4.91 -22.92
C PHE A 47 -7.24 5.49 -21.59
N SER A 48 -6.77 6.67 -21.21
CA SER A 48 -7.32 7.50 -20.13
C SER A 48 -7.42 8.96 -20.57
N SER A 49 -8.40 9.69 -20.06
CA SER A 49 -8.61 11.11 -20.33
C SER A 49 -9.19 11.82 -19.10
N GLY A 50 -9.36 13.15 -19.21
CA GLY A 50 -9.90 13.96 -18.12
C GLY A 50 -9.06 13.88 -16.86
N ASP A 51 -9.70 13.71 -15.71
CA ASP A 51 -9.03 13.72 -14.41
C ASP A 51 -8.01 12.60 -14.25
N ALA A 52 -8.27 11.43 -14.85
CA ALA A 52 -7.39 10.27 -14.80
C ALA A 52 -6.06 10.44 -15.58
N ARG A 53 -5.84 11.60 -16.23
CA ARG A 53 -4.64 11.88 -17.03
C ARG A 53 -3.79 13.07 -16.52
N LYS A 54 -4.27 13.87 -15.57
CA LYS A 54 -3.68 15.19 -15.25
C LYS A 54 -2.30 15.16 -14.56
N SER A 55 -1.89 14.05 -13.94
CA SER A 55 -0.64 14.00 -13.15
C SER A 55 -0.14 12.56 -12.98
N VAL A 56 0.05 12.10 -11.74
CA VAL A 56 0.34 10.71 -11.40
C VAL A 56 -0.78 9.82 -11.93
N GLN A 57 -0.42 8.87 -12.79
CA GLN A 57 -1.36 7.94 -13.38
C GLN A 57 -1.92 7.00 -12.32
N THR A 58 -3.23 6.84 -12.31
CA THR A 58 -3.94 5.87 -11.49
C THR A 58 -3.38 4.46 -11.74
N ILE A 59 -3.17 3.68 -10.68
CA ILE A 59 -2.77 2.26 -10.77
C ILE A 59 -3.92 1.31 -10.43
N ALA A 60 -4.82 1.78 -9.57
CA ALA A 60 -6.05 1.11 -9.22
C ALA A 60 -7.10 2.17 -8.85
N PHE A 61 -8.38 1.82 -8.99
CA PHE A 61 -9.48 2.69 -8.57
C PHE A 61 -10.67 1.86 -8.10
N ASN A 62 -11.50 2.46 -7.25
CA ASN A 62 -12.68 1.83 -6.66
C ASN A 62 -13.93 2.69 -6.87
N LEU A 63 -14.79 2.34 -7.82
CA LEU A 63 -15.94 3.16 -8.23
C LEU A 63 -17.25 2.37 -8.28
N PRO A 64 -18.42 3.01 -8.13
CA PRO A 64 -18.62 4.47 -8.01
C PRO A 64 -18.32 5.01 -6.61
N ASN A 65 -18.19 6.34 -6.51
CA ASN A 65 -18.04 7.08 -5.24
C ASN A 65 -19.38 7.37 -4.54
N ASP A 66 -20.51 7.22 -5.23
CA ASP A 66 -21.84 7.46 -4.67
C ASP A 66 -22.16 6.43 -3.58
N GLU A 67 -22.25 6.87 -2.33
CA GLU A 67 -22.48 6.01 -1.16
C GLU A 67 -23.83 5.28 -1.19
N ARG A 68 -24.86 5.84 -1.83
CA ARG A 68 -26.15 5.17 -2.01
C ARG A 68 -25.97 3.96 -2.92
N VAL A 69 -25.28 4.14 -4.05
CA VAL A 69 -25.00 3.03 -4.98
C VAL A 69 -24.08 2.00 -4.34
N ARG A 70 -23.05 2.45 -3.61
CA ARG A 70 -22.14 1.53 -2.89
C ARG A 70 -22.87 0.68 -1.85
N LYS A 71 -23.82 1.28 -1.12
CA LYS A 71 -24.65 0.54 -0.15
C LYS A 71 -25.56 -0.50 -0.82
N GLU A 72 -26.19 -0.14 -1.94
CA GLU A 72 -27.17 -1.01 -2.62
C GLU A 72 -26.55 -2.07 -3.53
N LYS A 73 -25.43 -1.73 -4.20
CA LYS A 73 -24.83 -2.52 -5.29
C LYS A 73 -23.34 -2.82 -5.11
N GLY A 74 -22.71 -2.20 -4.12
CA GLY A 74 -21.26 -2.22 -3.98
C GLY A 74 -20.56 -1.26 -4.94
N ALA A 75 -19.24 -1.33 -4.92
CA ALA A 75 -18.35 -0.67 -5.86
C ALA A 75 -17.69 -1.72 -6.77
N LYS A 76 -16.65 -1.33 -7.51
CA LYS A 76 -15.81 -2.20 -8.31
C LYS A 76 -14.39 -1.70 -8.22
N LYS A 77 -13.49 -2.60 -7.83
CA LYS A 77 -12.06 -2.34 -7.77
C LYS A 77 -11.42 -2.77 -9.08
N VAL A 78 -10.66 -1.89 -9.71
CA VAL A 78 -10.00 -2.15 -10.99
C VAL A 78 -8.51 -1.89 -10.83
N LEU A 79 -7.69 -2.90 -11.12
CA LEU A 79 -6.23 -2.80 -11.17
C LEU A 79 -5.77 -2.67 -12.63
N LEU A 80 -4.94 -1.67 -12.89
CA LEU A 80 -4.39 -1.34 -14.21
C LEU A 80 -3.03 -2.02 -14.39
N ARG A 81 -3.04 -3.29 -14.78
CA ARG A 81 -1.87 -4.19 -14.80
C ARG A 81 -0.70 -3.62 -15.59
N ASN A 82 -0.94 -3.18 -16.83
CA ASN A 82 0.10 -2.61 -17.67
C ASN A 82 0.71 -1.33 -17.08
N ILE A 83 -0.08 -0.49 -16.41
CA ILE A 83 0.40 0.72 -15.74
C ILE A 83 1.23 0.36 -14.49
N ILE A 84 0.76 -0.59 -13.67
CA ILE A 84 1.51 -1.12 -12.52
C ILE A 84 2.87 -1.66 -12.99
N LYS A 85 2.88 -2.48 -14.06
CA LYS A 85 4.10 -3.01 -14.67
C LYS A 85 5.05 -1.90 -15.12
N LYS A 86 4.55 -0.87 -15.82
CA LYS A 86 5.39 0.24 -16.29
C LYS A 86 5.97 1.07 -15.15
N LYS A 87 5.21 1.32 -14.09
CA LYS A 87 5.73 2.00 -12.88
C LYS A 87 6.76 1.14 -12.16
N PHE A 88 6.61 -0.18 -12.14
CA PHE A 88 7.64 -1.06 -11.60
C PHE A 88 8.95 -0.97 -12.40
N GLU A 89 8.86 -1.08 -13.73
CA GLU A 89 10.02 -1.08 -14.64
C GLU A 89 10.76 0.26 -14.62
N LEU A 90 10.02 1.37 -14.77
CA LEU A 90 10.60 2.69 -15.01
C LEU A 90 10.90 3.48 -13.73
N ILE A 91 10.28 3.10 -12.60
CA ILE A 91 10.36 3.89 -11.36
C ILE A 91 10.86 3.03 -10.20
N LEU A 92 10.11 2.00 -9.80
CA LEU A 92 10.45 1.22 -8.60
C LEU A 92 11.79 0.50 -8.76
N THR A 93 12.02 -0.14 -9.90
CA THR A 93 13.27 -0.89 -10.15
C THR A 93 14.50 0.03 -10.12
N PRO A 94 14.55 1.18 -10.83
CA PRO A 94 15.65 2.13 -10.71
C PRO A 94 15.84 2.68 -9.29
N ILE A 95 14.76 2.98 -8.56
CA ILE A 95 14.85 3.39 -7.15
C ILE A 95 15.51 2.29 -6.33
N GLY A 96 14.93 1.07 -6.36
CA GLY A 96 15.41 -0.06 -5.57
C GLY A 96 16.87 -0.40 -5.85
N LYS A 97 17.31 -0.37 -7.12
CA LYS A 97 18.71 -0.60 -7.50
C LYS A 97 19.69 0.42 -6.90
N ARG A 98 19.24 1.64 -6.59
CA ARG A 98 20.08 2.68 -5.99
C ARG A 98 20.06 2.65 -4.47
N ILE A 99 18.89 2.38 -3.87
CA ILE A 99 18.70 2.55 -2.42
C ILE A 99 18.74 1.23 -1.63
N ILE A 100 18.59 0.06 -2.24
CA ILE A 100 18.64 -1.22 -1.53
C ILE A 100 20.06 -1.78 -1.56
N ASP A 101 20.46 -2.44 -0.48
CA ASP A 101 21.72 -3.19 -0.40
C ASP A 101 21.92 -4.09 -1.62
N LYS A 102 23.14 -4.09 -2.20
CA LYS A 102 23.43 -4.80 -3.45
C LYS A 102 23.13 -6.31 -3.35
N GLY A 103 23.30 -6.92 -2.17
CA GLY A 103 23.01 -8.32 -1.91
C GLY A 103 21.52 -8.65 -1.76
N GLN A 104 20.64 -7.65 -1.87
CA GLN A 104 19.18 -7.81 -1.77
C GLN A 104 18.42 -7.33 -3.01
N VAL A 105 19.07 -6.59 -3.92
CA VAL A 105 18.45 -6.03 -5.14
C VAL A 105 17.82 -7.11 -6.04
N GLN A 106 18.37 -8.32 -6.07
CA GLN A 106 17.82 -9.44 -6.85
C GLN A 106 16.41 -9.87 -6.41
N TYR A 107 15.94 -9.43 -5.25
CA TYR A 107 14.60 -9.71 -4.78
C TYR A 107 13.56 -8.67 -5.24
N LEU A 108 13.95 -7.59 -5.93
CA LEU A 108 12.97 -6.70 -6.57
C LEU A 108 12.12 -7.51 -7.57
N SER A 109 10.79 -7.43 -7.44
CA SER A 109 9.87 -8.29 -8.16
C SER A 109 8.62 -7.55 -8.62
N ALA A 110 8.33 -7.64 -9.92
CA ALA A 110 7.11 -7.09 -10.51
C ALA A 110 5.85 -7.71 -9.89
N ASP A 111 5.88 -9.02 -9.65
CA ASP A 111 4.79 -9.74 -8.96
C ASP A 111 4.68 -9.29 -7.52
N GLY A 112 5.81 -9.04 -6.83
CA GLY A 112 5.82 -8.44 -5.49
C GLY A 112 5.08 -7.11 -5.46
N PHE A 113 5.43 -6.20 -6.37
CA PHE A 113 4.77 -4.90 -6.48
C PHE A 113 3.29 -4.99 -6.88
N PHE A 114 2.95 -5.85 -7.84
CA PHE A 114 1.55 -6.04 -8.26
C PHE A 114 0.68 -6.58 -7.12
N ASN A 115 1.18 -7.57 -6.38
CA ASN A 115 0.43 -8.13 -5.26
C ASN A 115 0.34 -7.14 -4.09
N GLU A 116 1.36 -6.32 -3.82
CA GLU A 116 1.24 -5.22 -2.86
C GLU A 116 0.09 -4.27 -3.22
N VAL A 117 -0.01 -3.84 -4.49
CA VAL A 117 -1.13 -3.00 -4.95
C VAL A 117 -2.48 -3.71 -4.75
N LEU A 118 -2.57 -5.00 -5.09
CA LEU A 118 -3.80 -5.78 -4.87
C LEU A 118 -4.19 -5.87 -3.40
N PHE A 119 -3.24 -6.20 -2.54
CA PHE A 119 -3.50 -6.43 -1.12
C PHE A 119 -3.66 -5.12 -0.35
N HIS A 120 -3.08 -4.01 -0.81
CA HIS A 120 -3.43 -2.66 -0.38
C HIS A 120 -4.92 -2.41 -0.61
N GLU A 121 -5.42 -2.63 -1.83
CA GLU A 121 -6.83 -2.43 -2.18
C GLU A 121 -7.76 -3.31 -1.34
N LEU A 122 -7.41 -4.58 -1.11
CA LEU A 122 -8.15 -5.48 -0.21
C LEU A 122 -8.15 -4.96 1.24
N SER A 123 -7.01 -4.46 1.71
CA SER A 123 -6.83 -4.03 3.11
C SER A 123 -7.65 -2.78 3.47
N HIS A 124 -8.06 -1.96 2.50
CA HIS A 124 -9.06 -0.91 2.73
C HIS A 124 -10.40 -1.45 3.23
N SER A 125 -10.71 -2.72 2.97
CA SER A 125 -11.95 -3.38 3.41
C SER A 125 -11.75 -4.26 4.63
N LEU A 126 -10.62 -4.11 5.32
CA LEU A 126 -10.30 -4.78 6.57
C LEU A 126 -10.12 -3.76 7.70
N GLY A 127 -10.27 -4.25 8.93
CA GLY A 127 -10.18 -3.47 10.15
C GLY A 127 -11.34 -2.48 10.36
N PRO A 128 -11.28 -1.65 11.41
CA PRO A 128 -12.39 -0.83 11.87
C PRO A 128 -12.93 0.11 10.80
N ALA A 129 -14.25 0.06 10.55
CA ALA A 129 -14.97 1.07 9.74
C ALA A 129 -15.68 2.12 10.61
N PHE A 130 -16.08 1.69 11.81
CA PHE A 130 -16.77 2.51 12.81
C PHE A 130 -16.03 2.44 14.13
N THR A 131 -16.19 3.50 14.92
CA THR A 131 -15.67 3.65 16.28
C THR A 131 -16.71 4.37 17.15
N SER A 132 -16.43 4.52 18.43
CA SER A 132 -17.24 5.31 19.35
C SER A 132 -16.56 6.65 19.61
N LYS A 133 -17.25 7.77 19.34
CA LYS A 133 -16.81 9.14 19.70
C LYS A 133 -17.89 9.74 20.59
N ASN A 134 -17.54 10.08 21.83
CA ASN A 134 -18.47 10.62 22.83
C ASN A 134 -19.73 9.75 23.03
N GLY A 135 -19.56 8.43 23.07
CA GLY A 135 -20.65 7.47 23.22
C GLY A 135 -21.48 7.19 21.95
N ASN A 136 -21.23 7.92 20.85
CA ASN A 136 -21.93 7.73 19.59
C ASN A 136 -21.11 6.90 18.61
N LYS A 137 -21.78 5.97 17.93
CA LYS A 137 -21.18 5.23 16.82
C LYS A 137 -20.97 6.16 15.63
N VAL A 138 -19.72 6.38 15.24
CA VAL A 138 -19.33 7.21 14.10
C VAL A 138 -18.38 6.45 13.18
N GLU A 139 -18.26 6.90 11.93
CA GLU A 139 -17.24 6.37 11.03
C GLU A 139 -15.83 6.78 11.51
N VAL A 140 -14.84 5.93 11.31
CA VAL A 140 -13.44 6.20 11.70
C VAL A 140 -12.93 7.51 11.08
N ARG A 141 -13.30 7.81 9.83
CA ARG A 141 -12.92 9.07 9.17
C ARG A 141 -13.47 10.31 9.87
N VAL A 142 -14.66 10.22 10.46
CA VAL A 142 -15.29 11.31 11.22
C VAL A 142 -14.58 11.48 12.56
N ALA A 143 -14.11 10.39 13.17
CA ALA A 143 -13.37 10.46 14.41
C ALA A 143 -11.97 11.07 14.24
N LEU A 144 -11.24 10.61 13.22
CA LEU A 144 -9.84 10.96 12.97
C LEU A 144 -9.66 12.27 12.15
N GLU A 145 -10.71 12.74 11.48
CA GLU A 145 -10.74 14.01 10.76
C GLU A 145 -9.55 14.13 9.77
N ASN A 146 -8.77 15.22 9.85
CA ASN A 146 -7.63 15.49 8.97
C ASN A 146 -6.48 14.47 9.07
N THR A 147 -6.45 13.62 10.10
CA THR A 147 -5.44 12.56 10.24
C THR A 147 -5.82 11.26 9.53
N TYR A 148 -7.11 11.09 9.19
CA TYR A 148 -7.67 9.84 8.67
C TYR A 148 -6.93 9.35 7.42
N SER A 149 -6.84 10.19 6.38
CA SER A 149 -6.39 9.71 5.07
C SER A 149 -4.97 9.17 5.11
N ALA A 150 -4.03 9.87 5.77
CA ALA A 150 -2.66 9.38 5.87
C ALA A 150 -2.54 8.07 6.67
N LEU A 151 -3.35 7.91 7.72
CA LEU A 151 -3.40 6.67 8.51
C LEU A 151 -4.03 5.52 7.75
N GLU A 152 -5.12 5.75 7.02
CA GLU A 152 -5.81 4.72 6.25
C GLU A 152 -4.94 4.21 5.09
N GLU A 153 -4.21 5.09 4.39
CA GLU A 153 -3.22 4.70 3.38
C GLU A 153 -2.06 3.90 4.00
N CYS A 154 -1.53 4.38 5.13
CA CYS A 154 -0.49 3.67 5.89
C CYS A 154 -0.96 2.27 6.28
N LYS A 155 -2.20 2.15 6.77
CA LYS A 155 -2.82 0.87 7.15
C LYS A 155 -2.96 -0.03 5.94
N ALA A 156 -3.53 0.46 4.84
CA ALA A 156 -3.73 -0.34 3.64
C ALA A 156 -2.41 -0.90 3.09
N ASP A 157 -1.36 -0.09 3.01
CA ASP A 157 -0.01 -0.53 2.59
C ASP A 157 0.55 -1.61 3.52
N VAL A 158 0.71 -1.32 4.83
CA VAL A 158 1.40 -2.27 5.73
C VAL A 158 0.57 -3.54 5.99
N MET A 159 -0.76 -3.41 6.00
CA MET A 159 -1.67 -4.55 6.13
C MET A 159 -1.69 -5.38 4.84
N GLY A 160 -1.45 -4.76 3.69
CA GLY A 160 -1.24 -5.46 2.42
C GLY A 160 -0.07 -6.43 2.51
N ALA A 161 1.11 -5.92 2.90
CA ALA A 161 2.30 -6.74 3.13
C ALA A 161 2.06 -7.82 4.19
N TYR A 162 1.42 -7.48 5.32
CA TYR A 162 1.06 -8.41 6.38
C TYR A 162 0.19 -9.58 5.87
N ASN A 163 -0.83 -9.28 5.07
CA ASN A 163 -1.74 -10.28 4.54
C ASN A 163 -1.07 -11.14 3.47
N ILE A 164 -0.15 -10.61 2.65
CA ILE A 164 0.62 -11.45 1.72
C ILE A 164 1.54 -12.41 2.50
N LEU A 165 2.18 -11.97 3.58
CA LEU A 165 2.96 -12.85 4.47
C LEU A 165 2.09 -13.96 5.06
N PHE A 166 0.86 -13.63 5.47
CA PHE A 166 -0.11 -14.63 5.91
C PHE A 166 -0.51 -15.60 4.80
N MET A 167 -0.73 -15.10 3.58
CA MET A 167 -1.01 -15.95 2.41
C MET A 167 0.16 -16.89 2.08
N ILE A 168 1.42 -16.44 2.25
CA ILE A 168 2.61 -17.32 2.13
C ILE A 168 2.57 -18.43 3.21
N LYS A 169 2.26 -18.09 4.46
CA LYS A 169 2.14 -19.09 5.55
C LYS A 169 1.05 -20.14 5.27
N ARG A 170 -0.01 -19.74 4.57
CA ARG A 170 -1.12 -20.61 4.16
C ARG A 170 -0.85 -21.44 2.89
N GLY A 171 0.27 -21.21 2.20
CA GLY A 171 0.58 -21.87 0.93
C GLY A 171 -0.11 -21.28 -0.29
N GLU A 172 -0.78 -20.13 -0.17
CA GLU A 172 -1.39 -19.41 -1.31
C GLU A 172 -0.34 -18.72 -2.20
N PHE A 173 0.85 -18.48 -1.65
CA PHE A 173 2.05 -18.06 -2.37
C PHE A 173 3.23 -18.97 -1.99
N PRO A 174 4.20 -19.20 -2.89
CA PRO A 174 5.37 -20.01 -2.58
C PRO A 174 6.24 -19.32 -1.51
N LYS A 175 6.89 -20.11 -0.64
CA LYS A 175 7.79 -19.58 0.41
C LYS A 175 8.93 -18.72 -0.15
N THR A 176 9.38 -19.00 -1.38
CA THR A 176 10.41 -18.22 -2.10
C THR A 176 9.96 -16.79 -2.41
N PHE A 177 8.65 -16.50 -2.34
CA PHE A 177 8.10 -15.16 -2.55
C PHE A 177 8.35 -14.21 -1.38
N ARG A 178 8.64 -14.72 -0.18
CA ARG A 178 8.81 -13.92 1.05
C ARG A 178 9.82 -12.78 0.89
N LYS A 179 11.03 -13.06 0.40
CA LYS A 179 12.04 -12.02 0.20
C LYS A 179 11.66 -11.06 -0.93
N LYS A 180 11.03 -11.59 -1.99
CA LYS A 180 10.57 -10.79 -3.13
C LYS A 180 9.54 -9.74 -2.71
N LEU A 181 8.59 -10.17 -1.88
CA LEU A 181 7.61 -9.30 -1.23
C LEU A 181 8.30 -8.21 -0.41
N LEU A 182 9.09 -8.59 0.60
CA LEU A 182 9.65 -7.64 1.58
C LEU A 182 10.55 -6.59 0.94
N VAL A 183 11.39 -6.97 -0.02
CA VAL A 183 12.25 -6.00 -0.73
C VAL A 183 11.43 -5.08 -1.63
N SER A 184 10.46 -5.61 -2.37
CA SER A 184 9.63 -4.80 -3.28
C SER A 184 8.70 -3.86 -2.52
N TYR A 185 8.12 -4.31 -1.40
CA TYR A 185 7.33 -3.51 -0.46
C TYR A 185 8.15 -2.33 0.06
N PHE A 186 9.31 -2.60 0.68
CA PHE A 186 10.12 -1.56 1.29
C PHE A 186 10.66 -0.56 0.25
N ALA A 187 11.15 -1.04 -0.91
CA ALA A 187 11.57 -0.16 -1.99
C ALA A 187 10.41 0.67 -2.57
N GLY A 188 9.20 0.09 -2.63
CA GLY A 188 7.98 0.75 -3.08
C GLY A 188 7.59 1.96 -2.24
N LEU A 189 7.88 1.96 -0.94
CA LEU A 189 7.63 3.11 -0.05
C LEU A 189 8.36 4.37 -0.52
N PHE A 190 9.58 4.25 -1.06
CA PHE A 190 10.35 5.37 -1.58
C PHE A 190 9.81 5.93 -2.89
N ARG A 191 9.06 5.14 -3.66
CA ARG A 191 8.29 5.67 -4.79
C ARG A 191 7.14 6.54 -4.27
N SER A 192 6.38 6.05 -3.28
CA SER A 192 5.22 6.75 -2.74
C SER A 192 5.59 8.03 -2.00
N VAL A 193 6.68 8.05 -1.22
CA VAL A 193 7.10 9.25 -0.46
C VAL A 193 7.48 10.42 -1.38
N ARG A 194 7.89 10.15 -2.63
CA ARG A 194 8.21 11.16 -3.64
C ARG A 194 6.99 11.92 -4.16
N PHE A 195 5.78 11.47 -3.83
CA PHE A 195 4.55 12.25 -4.07
C PHE A 195 4.45 13.47 -3.14
N GLY A 196 5.32 13.57 -2.13
CA GLY A 196 5.46 14.74 -1.27
C GLY A 196 4.65 14.62 0.03
N ALA A 197 5.04 15.44 1.01
CA ALA A 197 4.50 15.42 2.38
C ALA A 197 3.03 15.85 2.50
N VAL A 198 2.48 16.47 1.45
CA VAL A 198 1.05 16.85 1.37
C VAL A 198 0.16 15.69 0.92
N SER A 199 0.72 14.66 0.28
CA SER A 199 -0.02 13.47 -0.15
C SER A 199 -0.26 12.52 1.03
N ALA A 200 -1.49 12.02 1.18
CA ALA A 200 -1.82 11.00 2.18
C ALA A 200 -0.96 9.74 2.01
N HIS A 201 -0.78 9.27 0.77
CA HIS A 201 0.07 8.12 0.46
C HIS A 201 1.55 8.41 0.78
N GLY A 202 2.05 9.60 0.44
CA GLY A 202 3.44 9.99 0.72
C GLY A 202 3.71 10.04 2.22
N LYS A 203 2.78 10.59 3.00
CA LYS A 203 2.85 10.65 4.46
C LYS A 203 2.73 9.27 5.10
N GLY A 204 1.82 8.43 4.62
CA GLY A 204 1.69 7.03 5.06
C GLY A 204 2.96 6.21 4.77
N ALA A 205 3.60 6.42 3.62
CA ALA A 205 4.87 5.77 3.28
C ALA A 205 6.01 6.25 4.19
N ALA A 206 6.08 7.55 4.51
CA ALA A 206 7.07 8.08 5.46
C ALA A 206 6.92 7.45 6.85
N ILE A 207 5.67 7.28 7.33
CA ILE A 207 5.39 6.60 8.61
C ILE A 207 6.00 5.20 8.60
N GLN A 208 5.69 4.41 7.57
CA GLN A 208 6.19 3.04 7.44
C GLN A 208 7.72 2.98 7.39
N ILE A 209 8.37 3.83 6.58
CA ILE A 209 9.85 3.83 6.50
C ILE A 209 10.46 4.14 7.86
N ASN A 210 10.06 5.23 8.52
CA ASN A 210 10.64 5.62 9.80
C ASN A 210 10.34 4.60 10.90
N TRP A 211 9.14 4.01 10.91
CA TRP A 211 8.80 2.91 11.82
C TRP A 211 9.72 1.71 11.63
N HIS A 212 9.93 1.27 10.38
CA HIS A 212 10.79 0.12 10.07
C HIS A 212 12.25 0.38 10.43
N LEU A 213 12.73 1.63 10.31
CA LEU A 213 14.05 2.02 10.77
C LEU A 213 14.15 1.98 12.31
N GLU A 214 13.18 2.55 13.02
CA GLU A 214 13.17 2.55 14.50
C GLU A 214 13.09 1.13 15.06
N LYS A 215 12.33 0.24 14.43
CA LYS A 215 12.20 -1.17 14.85
C LYS A 215 13.34 -2.07 14.33
N GLY A 216 14.31 -1.52 13.60
CA GLY A 216 15.44 -2.27 13.04
C GLY A 216 15.06 -3.26 11.93
N GLY A 217 13.88 -3.12 11.33
CA GLY A 217 13.47 -3.87 10.14
C GLY A 217 14.23 -3.45 8.88
N ALA A 218 14.77 -2.23 8.87
CA ALA A 218 15.79 -1.80 7.94
C ALA A 218 16.86 -0.98 8.66
N SER A 219 18.09 -1.00 8.15
CA SER A 219 19.19 -0.15 8.60
C SER A 219 19.73 0.63 7.41
N PHE A 220 20.07 1.91 7.64
CA PHE A 220 20.67 2.76 6.62
C PHE A 220 22.19 2.83 6.81
N ASP A 221 22.93 2.54 5.75
CA ASP A 221 24.37 2.77 5.68
C ASP A 221 24.64 4.12 5.01
N ALA A 222 25.14 5.08 5.78
CA ALA A 222 25.42 6.43 5.32
C ALA A 222 26.57 6.50 4.31
N ALA A 223 27.51 5.54 4.33
CA ALA A 223 28.64 5.52 3.40
C ALA A 223 28.21 5.09 2.00
N SER A 224 27.41 4.03 1.89
CA SER A 224 26.88 3.57 0.60
C SER A 224 25.58 4.28 0.19
N GLY A 225 24.90 4.95 1.13
CA GLY A 225 23.59 5.57 0.90
C GLY A 225 22.46 4.56 0.71
N ARG A 226 22.62 3.33 1.22
CA ARG A 226 21.69 2.20 0.98
C ARG A 226 21.05 1.69 2.27
N PHE A 227 19.86 1.12 2.11
CA PHE A 227 19.13 0.39 3.13
C PHE A 227 19.36 -1.10 2.98
N LYS A 228 19.71 -1.74 4.09
CA LYS A 228 19.71 -3.19 4.23
C LYS A 228 18.49 -3.60 5.05
N ILE A 229 17.72 -4.54 4.52
CA ILE A 229 16.52 -5.06 5.17
C ILE A 229 16.90 -6.25 6.06
N ASP A 230 16.49 -6.19 7.33
CA ASP A 230 16.45 -7.38 8.19
C ASP A 230 15.07 -8.04 8.00
N PHE A 231 15.04 -9.15 7.27
CA PHE A 231 13.77 -9.77 6.88
C PHE A 231 12.95 -10.29 8.06
N ALA A 232 13.56 -10.65 9.19
CA ALA A 232 12.81 -11.12 10.35
C ALA A 232 12.25 -9.93 11.14
N LYS A 233 13.09 -8.92 11.38
CA LYS A 233 12.66 -7.70 12.09
C LYS A 233 11.68 -6.88 11.28
N LEU A 234 11.77 -6.86 9.95
CA LEU A 234 10.78 -6.18 9.11
C LEU A 234 9.40 -6.82 9.22
N GLU A 235 9.29 -8.15 9.28
CA GLU A 235 8.00 -8.82 9.48
C GLU A 235 7.40 -8.56 10.86
N ALA A 236 8.24 -8.53 11.89
CA ALA A 236 7.82 -8.15 13.23
C ALA A 236 7.36 -6.68 13.27
N ALA A 237 8.09 -5.78 12.61
CA ALA A 237 7.76 -4.36 12.52
C ALA A 237 6.45 -4.12 11.74
N ILE A 238 6.23 -4.83 10.62
CA ILE A 238 4.97 -4.84 9.86
C ILE A 238 3.82 -5.26 10.78
N THR A 239 3.96 -6.39 11.47
CA THR A 239 2.90 -6.92 12.37
C THR A 239 2.56 -5.91 13.47
N ALA A 240 3.58 -5.31 14.09
CA ALA A 240 3.39 -4.31 15.14
C ALA A 240 2.72 -3.04 14.59
N LEU A 241 3.10 -2.55 13.41
CA LEU A 241 2.49 -1.36 12.83
C LEU A 241 1.02 -1.58 12.45
N VAL A 242 0.67 -2.74 11.91
CA VAL A 242 -0.73 -3.10 11.64
C VAL A 242 -1.54 -3.05 12.93
N LYS A 243 -1.02 -3.63 14.02
CA LYS A 243 -1.70 -3.60 15.33
C LYS A 243 -1.94 -2.16 15.79
N GLU A 244 -0.91 -1.31 15.78
CA GLU A 244 -1.03 0.08 16.21
C GLU A 244 -2.06 0.85 15.39
N LEU A 245 -2.00 0.77 14.06
CA LEU A 245 -2.93 1.48 13.18
C LEU A 245 -4.37 1.03 13.38
N VAL A 246 -4.60 -0.29 13.50
CA VAL A 246 -5.92 -0.84 13.76
C VAL A 246 -6.47 -0.39 15.11
N MET A 247 -5.63 -0.37 16.17
CA MET A 247 -6.06 0.08 17.50
C MET A 247 -6.38 1.58 17.52
N VAL A 248 -5.56 2.42 16.87
CA VAL A 248 -5.83 3.86 16.75
C VAL A 248 -7.17 4.09 16.04
N GLN A 249 -7.44 3.38 14.95
CA GLN A 249 -8.72 3.46 14.25
C GLN A 249 -9.89 2.92 15.07
N HIS A 250 -9.70 1.81 15.78
CA HIS A 250 -10.73 1.20 16.63
C HIS A 250 -11.18 2.15 17.73
N HIS A 251 -10.25 2.86 18.37
CA HIS A 251 -10.54 3.84 19.42
C HIS A 251 -10.97 5.21 18.88
N GLY A 252 -10.83 5.47 17.57
CA GLY A 252 -11.06 6.80 17.02
C GLY A 252 -10.09 7.84 17.59
N ASP A 253 -8.89 7.41 17.97
CA ASP A 253 -7.93 8.21 18.73
C ASP A 253 -7.17 9.18 17.82
N LYS A 254 -7.76 10.36 17.61
CA LYS A 254 -7.17 11.43 16.81
C LYS A 254 -5.83 11.91 17.38
N LEU A 255 -5.64 11.88 18.70
CA LEU A 255 -4.40 12.35 19.32
C LEU A 255 -3.25 11.37 19.07
N ALA A 256 -3.50 10.07 19.21
CA ALA A 256 -2.53 9.04 18.86
C ALA A 256 -2.20 9.06 17.35
N ALA A 257 -3.21 9.26 16.49
CA ALA A 257 -3.01 9.44 15.06
C ALA A 257 -2.10 10.63 14.74
N GLN A 258 -2.36 11.78 15.37
CA GLN A 258 -1.54 12.99 15.20
C GLN A 258 -0.11 12.78 15.72
N THR A 259 0.05 12.11 16.87
CA THR A 259 1.37 11.77 17.43
C THR A 259 2.17 10.89 16.47
N MET A 260 1.55 9.85 15.91
CA MET A 260 2.19 8.98 14.93
C MET A 260 2.60 9.73 13.66
N ILE A 261 1.71 10.59 13.13
CA ILE A 261 2.00 11.43 11.96
C ILE A 261 3.16 12.39 12.25
N ASN A 262 3.16 13.07 13.39
CA ASN A 262 4.18 14.05 13.73
C ASN A 262 5.55 13.39 13.92
N LYS A 263 5.58 12.20 14.52
CA LYS A 263 6.82 11.47 14.78
C LYS A 263 7.38 10.80 13.52
N TYR A 264 6.54 10.07 12.79
CA TYR A 264 7.01 9.19 11.71
C TYR A 264 6.63 9.70 10.31
N GLY A 265 5.64 10.57 10.15
CA GLY A 265 5.19 11.10 8.85
C GLY A 265 6.11 12.18 8.25
N VAL A 266 7.37 12.23 8.68
CA VAL A 266 8.35 13.25 8.29
C VAL A 266 9.41 12.67 7.36
N MET A 267 9.96 13.51 6.49
CA MET A 267 11.14 13.14 5.71
C MET A 267 12.36 13.10 6.65
N SER A 268 12.87 11.92 6.98
CA SER A 268 14.05 11.76 7.84
C SER A 268 15.36 11.95 7.08
N ALA A 269 16.48 12.12 7.78
CA ALA A 269 17.79 12.28 7.15
C ALA A 269 18.18 11.09 6.25
N PRO A 270 18.03 9.81 6.68
CA PRO A 270 18.24 8.65 5.80
C PRO A 270 17.40 8.69 4.53
N MET A 271 16.12 9.06 4.64
CA MET A 271 15.25 9.19 3.47
C MET A 271 15.71 10.29 2.53
N ARG A 272 16.04 11.48 3.03
CA ARG A 272 16.56 12.59 2.19
C ARG A 272 17.81 12.17 1.42
N GLN A 273 18.77 11.53 2.10
CA GLN A 273 20.01 11.10 1.48
C GLN A 273 19.77 10.05 0.39
N ALA A 274 18.92 9.04 0.65
CA ALA A 274 18.57 8.05 -0.35
C ALA A 274 17.82 8.67 -1.55
N LEU A 275 16.89 9.61 -1.29
CA LEU A 275 16.13 10.29 -2.33
C LEU A 275 17.00 11.20 -3.23
N ALA A 276 18.06 11.79 -2.68
CA ALA A 276 19.03 12.55 -3.47
C ALA A 276 19.70 11.70 -4.56
N SER A 277 19.83 10.39 -4.35
CA SER A 277 20.42 9.46 -5.34
C SER A 277 19.46 9.08 -6.49
N VAL A 278 18.15 9.38 -6.38
CA VAL A 278 17.11 8.97 -7.34
C VAL A 278 16.43 10.15 -8.04
N THR A 279 17.03 11.34 -8.00
CA THR A 279 16.49 12.56 -8.65
C THR A 279 16.33 12.41 -10.17
N SER A 280 17.19 11.61 -10.81
CA SER A 280 17.09 11.30 -12.24
C SER A 280 16.08 10.20 -12.58
N VAL A 281 15.50 9.50 -11.61
CA VAL A 281 14.41 8.56 -11.85
C VAL A 281 13.11 9.36 -12.01
N PRO A 282 12.24 9.08 -13.00
CA PRO A 282 10.97 9.79 -13.11
C PRO A 282 10.11 9.63 -11.84
N VAL A 283 9.32 10.66 -11.51
CA VAL A 283 8.33 10.58 -10.41
C VAL A 283 7.16 9.71 -10.83
N ASP A 284 6.72 9.85 -12.08
CA ASP A 284 5.67 9.02 -12.65
C ASP A 284 5.79 8.84 -14.18
N VAL A 285 4.83 8.14 -14.80
CA VAL A 285 4.82 7.86 -16.23
C VAL A 285 3.89 8.82 -16.98
N ARG A 286 4.31 9.27 -18.16
CA ARG A 286 3.44 9.95 -19.13
C ARG A 286 3.01 8.92 -20.19
N PRO A 287 1.76 8.43 -20.17
CA PRO A 287 1.32 7.45 -21.14
C PRO A 287 1.13 8.10 -22.51
N ILE A 288 1.53 7.35 -23.53
CA ILE A 288 1.21 7.61 -24.94
C ILE A 288 0.36 6.43 -25.36
N TYR A 289 -0.81 6.71 -25.95
CA TYR A 289 -1.79 5.71 -26.36
C TYR A 289 -1.89 5.58 -27.89
N PRO A 290 -0.99 4.82 -28.55
CA PRO A 290 -1.04 4.63 -30.01
C PRO A 290 -2.38 4.06 -30.51
N VAL A 291 -3.02 3.21 -29.71
CA VAL A 291 -4.35 2.65 -30.03
C VAL A 291 -5.44 3.73 -30.09
N ALA A 292 -5.23 4.87 -29.44
CA ALA A 292 -6.08 6.05 -29.52
C ALA A 292 -5.54 7.11 -30.50
N GLY A 293 -4.56 6.77 -31.34
CA GLY A 293 -4.00 7.66 -32.37
C GLY A 293 -2.91 8.61 -31.87
N GLU A 294 -2.41 8.45 -30.64
CA GLU A 294 -1.35 9.32 -30.11
C GLU A 294 0.03 8.97 -30.67
N LYS A 295 0.83 10.00 -30.96
CA LYS A 295 2.22 9.88 -31.43
C LYS A 295 3.19 10.38 -30.35
N GLN A 296 4.43 9.88 -30.42
CA GLN A 296 5.54 10.33 -29.56
C GLN A 296 5.93 11.78 -29.84
#